data_AF-A0A0K0DBZ9-F1
#
_entry.id   AF-A0A0K0DBZ9-F1
#
_cell.length_a   1.000
_cell.length_b   1.000
_cell.length_c   1.000
_cell.angle_alpha   90.00
_cell.angle_beta   90.00
_cell.angle_gamma   90.00
#
_symmetry.space_group_name_H-M   'P 1'
#
loop_
_entity.id
_entity.type
_entity.pdbx_description
1 polymer ?
#
loop_
_entity_poly.entity_id
_entity_poly.type
_entity_poly.pdbx_seq_one_letter_code
_entity_poly.pdbx_strand_id
1 'polypeptide(L)'
;MPFQINNYYNCDELNAVLEMFLRFIRKPRGGCLKLLYLAVFICLFFFVSSQLRSSRSLAKAISAPFDVSLCPYVLAYKVDQDQEQIPAVGAVAPNDVFGKQLQNAHLDSDDVIYPHLNTNGKFIPHRRIVHLDLKGGAFKPDFFTEMFFYFNRIKATGVLIEWEDMFPYTGSLSEAVNGNAYSLEDVESILKEAKRHRLEVIPLVQTFGHLEWILKLEKFAHLREDSRFPQVICFPEPEAWDLITDMIDQVAAVHRKYGMTFFHMGADEAFQVGICNASMVEMGRQGSRDRLMLWHISRTAKYIKEKYSTTVLAWHDMFGHAMEFDLAAYHMTDVLEPVLWSYAEDLDLYLPKTTWLSLKPFRKVWGSSAWKGADGPARFNSNPVHYIRNHEAWVEQLSRNYHEFEMMQGLILAGWSRYDHLAILCELAPIALPTLAMSMETILEGRPLQGNYPLSRNILQCTPSTTMGITYGCQFPGYKVYELVNEFWQRKKQLQQYREDDFELNGWLSRVADEFMSSSQWYIEKIEPLLEYHAKPILRLEKDLRIELSRIYYQETVDEFILTYMTDDIEWVRRKLNAAQRILKTEHFPKRPFVRLKSTDEL
;
A
#
# COMPACT_ATOMS: atom_id res chain seq x y z
N MET A 1 5.85 -7.55 52.24
CA MET A 1 4.66 -7.39 53.12
C MET A 1 4.33 -5.90 53.21
N PRO A 2 3.06 -5.51 53.10
CA PRO A 2 2.62 -4.77 51.93
C PRO A 2 2.32 -3.29 52.20
N PHE A 3 2.61 -2.44 51.22
CA PHE A 3 1.91 -1.16 51.05
C PHE A 3 0.80 -1.40 50.02
N GLN A 4 -0.45 -1.44 50.51
CA GLN A 4 -1.66 -1.36 49.71
C GLN A 4 -1.81 0.08 49.20
N ILE A 5 -1.99 0.25 47.88
CA ILE A 5 -2.56 1.47 47.31
C ILE A 5 -3.99 1.11 46.90
N ASN A 6 -4.94 1.57 47.70
CA ASN A 6 -6.36 1.60 47.36
C ASN A 6 -6.60 2.78 46.40
N ASN A 7 -6.97 2.50 45.15
CA ASN A 7 -7.64 3.48 44.30
C ASN A 7 -9.11 3.09 44.20
N TYR A 8 -9.94 3.66 45.07
CA TYR A 8 -11.37 3.79 44.84
C TYR A 8 -11.58 5.01 43.94
N TYR A 9 -11.97 4.79 42.69
CA TYR A 9 -12.61 5.86 41.90
C TYR A 9 -14.07 5.96 42.34
N ASN A 10 -14.45 7.18 42.73
CA ASN A 10 -15.74 7.50 43.33
C ASN A 10 -16.84 7.48 42.24
N CYS A 11 -17.70 6.46 42.24
CA CYS A 11 -18.83 6.32 41.30
C CYS A 11 -19.90 7.42 41.40
N ASP A 12 -19.83 8.29 42.41
CA ASP A 12 -20.83 9.33 42.66
C ASP A 12 -20.64 10.59 41.79
N GLU A 13 -19.41 10.89 41.33
CA GLU A 13 -19.16 12.05 40.46
C GLU A 13 -19.59 11.80 39.01
N LEU A 14 -19.48 10.54 38.52
CA LEU A 14 -19.93 10.18 37.17
C LEU A 14 -21.47 10.18 37.06
N ASN A 15 -22.16 9.76 38.13
CA ASN A 15 -23.62 9.76 38.18
C ASN A 15 -24.20 11.18 38.26
N ALA A 16 -23.51 12.12 38.92
CA ALA A 16 -23.92 13.53 38.96
C ALA A 16 -23.82 14.19 37.57
N VAL A 17 -22.80 13.84 36.78
CA VAL A 17 -22.64 14.34 35.40
C VAL A 17 -23.69 13.74 34.45
N LEU A 18 -24.04 12.46 34.63
CA LEU A 18 -25.08 11.79 33.84
C LEU A 18 -26.51 12.32 34.16
N GLU A 19 -26.82 12.57 35.43
CA GLU A 19 -28.08 13.21 35.88
C GLU A 19 -28.21 14.63 35.33
N MET A 20 -27.10 15.39 35.28
CA MET A 20 -27.09 16.74 34.71
C MET A 20 -27.32 16.74 33.20
N PHE A 21 -26.77 15.74 32.49
CA PHE A 21 -26.97 15.57 31.04
C PHE A 21 -28.41 15.19 30.67
N LEU A 22 -29.05 14.32 31.46
CA LEU A 22 -30.42 13.86 31.19
C LEU A 22 -31.49 14.92 31.49
N ARG A 23 -31.22 15.90 32.37
CA ARG A 23 -32.14 17.01 32.64
C ARG A 23 -32.16 18.09 31.55
N PHE A 24 -31.17 18.15 30.67
CA PHE A 24 -31.06 19.18 29.62
C PHE A 24 -31.68 18.80 28.26
N ILE A 25 -32.21 17.58 28.10
CA ILE A 25 -32.89 17.13 26.88
C ILE A 25 -34.39 17.47 26.96
N ARG A 26 -34.73 18.77 26.91
CA ARG A 26 -36.08 19.24 26.54
C ARG A 26 -35.95 20.40 25.55
N LYS A 27 -36.47 20.17 24.33
CA LYS A 27 -36.42 21.08 23.16
C LYS A 27 -36.84 22.53 23.51
N PRO A 28 -36.01 23.55 23.23
CA PRO A 28 -36.47 24.93 23.24
C PRO A 28 -37.10 25.33 21.90
N ARG A 29 -38.31 25.90 21.96
CA ARG A 29 -38.99 26.55 20.83
C ARG A 29 -38.62 28.03 20.79
N GLY A 30 -37.64 28.39 19.96
CA GLY A 30 -37.30 29.79 19.68
C GLY A 30 -35.90 29.94 19.07
N GLY A 31 -35.79 30.66 17.94
CA GLY A 31 -34.54 30.78 17.16
C GLY A 31 -33.37 31.42 17.92
N CYS A 32 -33.65 32.34 18.85
CA CYS A 32 -32.60 33.04 19.62
C CYS A 32 -31.94 32.12 20.67
N LEU A 33 -32.67 31.14 21.21
CA LEU A 33 -32.13 30.19 22.19
C LEU A 33 -31.21 29.15 21.55
N LYS A 34 -31.42 28.80 20.28
CA LYS A 34 -30.57 27.85 19.54
C LYS A 34 -29.15 28.37 19.32
N LEU A 35 -29.00 29.68 19.08
CA LEU A 35 -27.69 30.33 18.92
C LEU A 35 -26.91 30.35 20.24
N LEU A 36 -27.60 30.57 21.37
CA LEU A 36 -26.97 30.49 22.69
C LEU A 36 -26.52 29.06 23.02
N TYR A 37 -27.33 28.06 22.67
CA TYR A 37 -26.98 26.63 22.81
C TYR A 37 -25.75 26.26 21.98
N LEU A 38 -25.67 26.74 20.73
CA LEU A 38 -24.53 26.47 19.86
C LEU A 38 -23.25 27.12 20.42
N ALA A 39 -23.33 28.35 20.93
CA ALA A 39 -22.20 29.04 21.53
C ALA A 39 -21.69 28.32 22.80
N VAL A 40 -22.60 27.88 23.68
CA VAL A 40 -22.24 27.12 24.89
C VAL A 40 -21.62 25.77 24.54
N PHE A 41 -22.15 25.07 23.54
CA PHE A 41 -21.61 23.78 23.09
C PHE A 41 -20.20 23.93 22.48
N ILE A 42 -19.98 24.98 21.69
CA ILE A 42 -18.65 25.29 21.12
C ILE A 42 -17.66 25.62 22.26
N CYS A 43 -18.06 26.43 23.24
CA CYS A 43 -17.20 26.75 24.38
C CYS A 43 -16.85 25.51 25.23
N LEU A 44 -17.82 24.62 25.47
CA LEU A 44 -17.58 23.34 26.17
C LEU A 44 -16.67 22.43 25.35
N PHE A 45 -16.83 22.38 24.03
CA PHE A 45 -15.98 21.57 23.16
C PHE A 45 -14.53 22.07 23.16
N PHE A 46 -14.30 23.38 23.13
CA PHE A 46 -12.96 23.97 23.27
C PHE A 46 -12.37 23.76 24.67
N PHE A 47 -13.17 23.84 25.72
CA PHE A 47 -12.72 23.60 27.09
C PHE A 47 -12.29 22.14 27.31
N VAL A 48 -13.09 21.18 26.84
CA VAL A 48 -12.76 19.75 26.90
C VAL A 48 -11.56 19.42 26.01
N SER A 49 -11.47 20.01 24.81
CA SER A 49 -10.30 19.85 23.92
C SER A 49 -9.01 20.44 24.52
N SER A 50 -9.12 21.52 25.28
CA SER A 50 -8.00 22.12 26.04
C SER A 50 -7.54 21.20 27.17
N GLN A 51 -8.47 20.62 27.93
CA GLN A 51 -8.15 19.65 28.99
C GLN A 51 -7.59 18.32 28.45
N LEU A 52 -8.00 17.90 27.24
CA LEU A 52 -7.41 16.74 26.55
C LEU A 52 -6.02 17.04 25.96
N ARG A 53 -5.71 18.30 25.63
CA ARG A 53 -4.35 18.73 25.25
C ARG A 53 -3.42 18.84 26.46
N SER A 54 -3.91 19.28 27.62
CA SER A 54 -3.11 19.34 28.85
C SER A 54 -2.82 17.97 29.46
N SER A 55 -3.68 16.96 29.24
CA SER A 55 -3.40 15.59 29.69
C SER A 55 -2.32 14.85 28.88
N ARG A 56 -2.04 15.29 27.64
CA ARG A 56 -0.91 14.79 26.84
C ARG A 56 0.45 15.35 27.28
N SER A 57 0.51 16.43 28.08
CA SER A 57 1.77 16.97 28.60
C SER A 57 2.25 16.33 29.91
N LEU A 58 1.43 15.48 30.56
CA LEU A 58 1.82 14.78 31.79
C LEU A 58 2.59 13.46 31.56
N ALA A 59 2.82 13.06 30.30
CA ALA A 59 3.72 11.95 29.95
C ALA A 59 5.19 12.37 29.83
N LYS A 60 5.52 13.65 30.09
CA LYS A 60 6.88 14.18 30.16
C LYS A 60 7.21 14.66 31.58
N ALA A 61 7.24 13.74 32.55
CA ALA A 61 7.78 14.01 33.88
C ALA A 61 8.13 12.73 34.66
N ILE A 62 8.90 11.81 34.08
CA ILE A 62 9.73 10.87 34.85
C ILE A 62 11.06 10.71 34.12
N SER A 63 12.02 11.57 34.44
CA SER A 63 13.44 11.38 34.14
C SER A 63 14.20 11.56 35.44
N ALA A 64 14.74 10.46 35.98
CA ALA A 64 15.78 10.47 36.99
C ALA A 64 16.99 9.70 36.43
N PRO A 65 18.22 10.10 36.80
CA PRO A 65 19.43 9.91 36.01
C PRO A 65 20.03 8.52 36.20
N PHE A 66 20.60 7.95 35.13
CA PHE A 66 21.47 6.78 35.24
C PHE A 66 22.93 7.23 35.24
N ASP A 67 23.57 6.88 36.35
CA ASP A 67 24.94 7.20 36.73
C ASP A 67 25.94 6.26 36.03
N VAL A 68 27.11 6.79 35.70
CA VAL A 68 28.23 6.09 35.07
C VAL A 68 29.28 5.83 36.13
N SER A 69 29.56 4.56 36.48
CA SER A 69 30.92 4.00 36.69
C SER A 69 30.94 2.69 37.51
N LEU A 70 31.98 1.88 37.22
CA LEU A 70 32.49 0.65 37.86
C LEU A 70 31.76 -0.66 37.47
N CYS A 71 32.39 -1.71 36.91
CA CYS A 71 33.74 -2.26 37.05
C CYS A 71 34.09 -3.22 35.86
N PRO A 72 35.34 -3.72 35.74
CA PRO A 72 36.01 -4.09 34.48
C PRO A 72 35.92 -5.59 34.12
N TYR A 73 36.01 -5.91 32.82
CA TYR A 73 36.66 -7.14 32.37
C TYR A 73 37.43 -6.90 31.07
N VAL A 74 38.75 -6.93 31.21
CA VAL A 74 39.74 -7.10 30.15
C VAL A 74 39.68 -8.55 29.70
N LEU A 75 39.53 -8.81 28.40
CA LEU A 75 39.99 -10.05 27.79
C LEU A 75 40.58 -9.74 26.41
N ALA A 76 41.82 -10.18 26.27
CA ALA A 76 42.77 -9.80 25.24
C ALA A 76 42.46 -10.41 23.88
N TYR A 77 42.76 -9.64 22.83
CA TYR A 77 42.98 -10.11 21.48
C TYR A 77 44.18 -11.07 21.43
N LYS A 78 43.99 -12.21 20.76
CA LYS A 78 45.08 -12.98 20.16
C LYS A 78 44.90 -12.95 18.65
N VAL A 79 45.94 -12.43 17.99
CA VAL A 79 46.18 -12.50 16.56
C VAL A 79 46.88 -13.82 16.32
N ASP A 80 46.30 -14.68 15.49
CA ASP A 80 47.06 -15.74 14.81
C ASP A 80 46.96 -15.47 13.31
N GLN A 81 48.14 -15.35 12.71
CA GLN A 81 48.38 -15.33 11.28
C GLN A 81 48.32 -16.76 10.78
N ASP A 82 47.56 -17.02 9.72
CA ASP A 82 47.92 -18.05 8.75
C ASP A 82 47.54 -17.60 7.35
N GLN A 83 48.55 -17.62 6.49
CA GLN A 83 48.48 -17.37 5.05
C GLN A 83 47.94 -18.63 4.37
N GLU A 84 46.92 -18.48 3.52
CA GLU A 84 46.69 -19.45 2.45
C GLU A 84 46.09 -18.80 1.20
N GLN A 85 46.51 -19.33 0.06
CA GLN A 85 46.50 -18.73 -1.26
C GLN A 85 45.09 -18.66 -1.89
N ILE A 86 44.86 -17.61 -2.68
CA ILE A 86 43.68 -17.44 -3.54
C ILE A 86 43.88 -18.19 -4.86
N PRO A 87 42.99 -19.12 -5.27
CA PRO A 87 42.82 -19.48 -6.67
C PRO A 87 41.62 -18.75 -7.27
N ALA A 88 41.83 -18.15 -8.45
CA ALA A 88 40.77 -17.59 -9.28
C ALA A 88 39.94 -18.71 -9.95
N VAL A 89 38.62 -18.68 -9.79
CA VAL A 89 37.63 -19.49 -10.54
C VAL A 89 36.35 -18.62 -10.61
N GLY A 90 35.92 -18.12 -11.77
CA GLY A 90 35.23 -18.87 -12.82
C GLY A 90 33.71 -18.74 -12.60
N ALA A 91 32.99 -18.07 -13.51
CA ALA A 91 31.56 -17.81 -13.41
C ALA A 91 30.74 -19.11 -13.23
N VAL A 92 29.87 -19.14 -12.22
CA VAL A 92 29.00 -20.30 -11.92
C VAL A 92 27.59 -20.02 -12.46
N ALA A 93 27.09 -20.96 -13.27
CA ALA A 93 25.74 -20.95 -13.84
C ALA A 93 24.65 -21.11 -12.76
N PRO A 94 23.44 -20.55 -12.96
CA PRO A 94 22.36 -20.59 -11.98
C PRO A 94 21.61 -21.92 -12.09
N ASN A 95 22.10 -22.95 -11.40
CA ASN A 95 21.27 -24.09 -11.06
C ASN A 95 21.54 -24.50 -9.61
N ASP A 96 20.46 -24.51 -8.82
CA ASP A 96 20.31 -25.28 -7.58
C ASP A 96 20.94 -24.72 -6.28
N VAL A 97 20.77 -23.42 -6.00
CA VAL A 97 21.16 -22.82 -4.71
C VAL A 97 20.09 -22.95 -3.61
N PHE A 98 18.84 -23.36 -3.91
CA PHE A 98 17.76 -23.30 -2.92
C PHE A 98 16.80 -24.50 -2.93
N GLY A 99 17.20 -25.57 -2.24
CA GLY A 99 16.35 -26.47 -1.44
C GLY A 99 15.13 -27.18 -2.07
N LYS A 100 14.97 -28.47 -1.77
CA LYS A 100 13.82 -29.30 -2.19
C LYS A 100 12.46 -28.63 -1.90
N GLN A 101 11.62 -28.54 -2.94
CA GLN A 101 10.25 -28.02 -2.91
C GLN A 101 9.36 -28.78 -1.91
N LEU A 102 8.71 -28.06 -0.99
CA LEU A 102 7.58 -28.60 -0.22
C LEU A 102 6.35 -28.66 -1.13
N GLN A 103 5.76 -29.86 -1.26
CA GLN A 103 4.57 -30.10 -2.07
C GLN A 103 3.36 -29.35 -1.47
N ASN A 104 2.83 -28.35 -2.18
CA ASN A 104 1.44 -27.95 -2.04
C ASN A 104 0.63 -28.80 -3.04
N ALA A 105 -0.40 -29.50 -2.57
CA ALA A 105 -1.31 -30.25 -3.42
C ALA A 105 -2.14 -29.28 -4.26
N HIS A 106 -2.27 -29.58 -5.56
CA HIS A 106 -3.27 -28.96 -6.42
C HIS A 106 -4.64 -29.25 -5.78
N LEU A 107 -5.43 -28.21 -5.50
CA LEU A 107 -6.83 -28.40 -5.15
C LEU A 107 -7.61 -28.23 -6.45
N ASP A 108 -7.89 -29.35 -7.14
CA ASP A 108 -8.99 -29.38 -8.10
C ASP A 108 -10.29 -29.06 -7.34
N SER A 109 -11.23 -28.37 -7.98
CA SER A 109 -12.42 -27.79 -7.34
C SER A 109 -13.30 -28.78 -6.59
N ASP A 110 -13.19 -30.08 -6.89
CA ASP A 110 -14.12 -31.10 -6.45
C ASP A 110 -13.71 -31.77 -5.12
N ASP A 111 -12.50 -31.49 -4.60
CA ASP A 111 -11.98 -32.05 -3.34
C ASP A 111 -11.85 -31.01 -2.19
N VAL A 112 -12.38 -29.80 -2.37
CA VAL A 112 -12.28 -28.72 -1.38
C VAL A 112 -13.29 -28.92 -0.25
N ILE A 113 -12.84 -29.40 0.91
CA ILE A 113 -13.66 -29.53 2.13
C ILE A 113 -14.03 -28.14 2.65
N TYR A 114 -15.31 -27.76 2.57
CA TYR A 114 -15.84 -26.51 3.10
C TYR A 114 -16.79 -26.78 4.29
N PRO A 115 -16.65 -26.05 5.42
CA PRO A 115 -15.64 -25.04 5.71
C PRO A 115 -14.27 -25.65 6.05
N HIS A 116 -13.19 -24.97 5.69
CA HIS A 116 -11.85 -25.30 6.17
C HIS A 116 -11.53 -24.51 7.42
N LEU A 117 -11.60 -25.22 8.55
CA LEU A 117 -11.31 -24.69 9.87
C LEU A 117 -9.98 -25.26 10.36
N ASN A 118 -9.17 -24.43 10.99
CA ASN A 118 -8.01 -24.91 11.73
C ASN A 118 -8.42 -25.59 13.04
N THR A 119 -7.44 -26.09 13.80
CA THR A 119 -7.67 -26.79 15.09
C THR A 119 -8.40 -25.94 16.14
N ASN A 120 -8.42 -24.62 15.99
CA ASN A 120 -9.08 -23.69 16.89
C ASN A 120 -10.47 -23.25 16.39
N GLY A 121 -10.98 -23.87 15.32
CA GLY A 121 -12.27 -23.54 14.73
C GLY A 121 -12.29 -22.23 13.94
N LYS A 122 -11.12 -21.70 13.54
CA LYS A 122 -11.00 -20.47 12.76
C LYS A 122 -10.94 -20.79 11.27
N PHE A 123 -11.63 -19.98 10.47
CA PHE A 123 -11.72 -20.17 9.03
C PHE A 123 -10.38 -19.84 8.35
N ILE A 124 -9.90 -20.76 7.51
CA ILE A 124 -8.67 -20.60 6.73
C ILE A 124 -9.04 -20.57 5.24
N PRO A 125 -8.84 -19.42 4.55
CA PRO A 125 -9.12 -19.32 3.12
C PRO A 125 -8.37 -20.39 2.33
N HIS A 126 -9.09 -21.16 1.51
CA HIS A 126 -8.47 -22.16 0.64
C HIS A 126 -7.58 -21.50 -0.40
N ARG A 127 -8.09 -20.44 -1.04
CA ARG A 127 -7.34 -19.60 -1.97
C ARG A 127 -6.79 -18.39 -1.24
N ARG A 128 -5.47 -18.24 -1.31
CA ARG A 128 -4.69 -17.12 -0.75
C ARG A 128 -3.93 -16.52 -1.92
N ILE A 129 -4.56 -15.53 -2.54
CA ILE A 129 -4.14 -14.97 -3.82
C ILE A 129 -3.34 -13.71 -3.56
N VAL A 130 -2.11 -13.61 -4.07
CA VAL A 130 -1.31 -12.38 -3.95
C VAL A 130 -1.57 -11.50 -5.16
N HIS A 131 -2.08 -10.29 -4.94
CA HIS A 131 -2.29 -9.32 -6.00
C HIS A 131 -0.98 -8.63 -6.38
N LEU A 132 -0.72 -8.57 -7.68
CA LEU A 132 0.38 -7.86 -8.33
C LEU A 132 -0.19 -6.72 -9.18
N ASP A 133 -0.08 -5.50 -8.65
CA ASP A 133 -0.34 -4.27 -9.39
C ASP A 133 0.95 -3.81 -10.10
N LEU A 134 0.91 -3.79 -11.43
CA LEU A 134 2.04 -3.46 -12.31
C LEU A 134 2.04 -1.99 -12.75
N LYS A 135 1.14 -1.17 -12.23
CA LYS A 135 0.99 0.27 -12.51
C LYS A 135 2.20 1.08 -12.04
N GLY A 136 3.09 1.43 -12.98
CA GLY A 136 4.32 2.21 -12.73
C GLY A 136 5.41 1.48 -11.92
N GLY A 137 5.05 0.49 -11.11
CA GLY A 137 5.93 -0.36 -10.31
C GLY A 137 6.17 -1.74 -10.91
N ALA A 138 6.17 -1.87 -12.24
CA ALA A 138 6.34 -3.15 -12.92
C ALA A 138 7.75 -3.75 -12.76
N PHE A 139 7.83 -5.06 -12.57
CA PHE A 139 9.10 -5.77 -12.44
C PHE A 139 9.71 -6.08 -13.81
N LYS A 140 11.03 -6.27 -13.86
CA LYS A 140 11.64 -6.96 -14.99
C LYS A 140 11.21 -8.44 -15.00
N PRO A 141 11.04 -9.06 -16.19
CA PRO A 141 10.56 -10.44 -16.32
C PRO A 141 11.28 -11.45 -15.41
N ASP A 142 12.61 -11.37 -15.32
CA ASP A 142 13.42 -12.32 -14.54
C ASP A 142 13.06 -12.35 -13.03
N PHE A 143 12.62 -11.21 -12.48
CA PHE A 143 12.30 -11.10 -11.07
C PHE A 143 11.03 -11.86 -10.67
N PHE A 144 10.12 -12.13 -11.62
CA PHE A 144 8.90 -12.91 -11.35
C PHE A 144 9.23 -14.33 -10.86
N THR A 145 10.31 -14.94 -11.37
CA THR A 145 10.72 -16.28 -10.95
C THR A 145 11.06 -16.32 -9.46
N GLU A 146 11.86 -15.36 -8.99
CA GLU A 146 12.21 -15.25 -7.56
C GLU A 146 10.98 -14.96 -6.70
N MET A 147 10.09 -14.10 -7.19
CA MET A 147 8.83 -13.75 -6.51
C MET A 147 7.87 -14.92 -6.39
N PHE A 148 7.64 -15.69 -7.46
CA PHE A 148 6.74 -16.85 -7.43
C PHE A 148 7.29 -17.99 -6.59
N PHE A 149 8.61 -18.21 -6.62
CA PHE A 149 9.25 -19.12 -5.68
C PHE A 149 8.98 -18.70 -4.22
N TYR A 150 9.15 -17.42 -3.91
CA TYR A 150 8.87 -16.88 -2.58
C TYR A 150 7.39 -17.02 -2.19
N PHE A 151 6.45 -16.69 -3.09
CA PHE A 151 5.01 -16.83 -2.85
C PHE A 151 4.60 -18.27 -2.53
N ASN A 152 5.16 -19.25 -3.25
CA ASN A 152 4.92 -20.66 -2.93
C ASN A 152 5.47 -21.03 -1.53
N ARG A 153 6.65 -20.51 -1.14
CA ARG A 153 7.23 -20.77 0.20
C ARG A 153 6.36 -20.24 1.33
N ILE A 154 5.77 -19.04 1.17
CA ILE A 154 4.83 -18.48 2.15
C ILE A 154 3.44 -19.12 2.10
N LYS A 155 3.19 -20.08 1.19
CA LYS A 155 1.91 -20.81 1.03
C LYS A 155 0.80 -20.00 0.36
N ALA A 156 1.14 -19.03 -0.50
CA ALA A 156 0.20 -18.51 -1.48
C ALA A 156 -0.26 -19.64 -2.41
N THR A 157 -1.49 -19.55 -2.91
CA THR A 157 -2.07 -20.54 -3.85
C THR A 157 -2.22 -19.99 -5.26
N GLY A 158 -2.05 -18.68 -5.43
CA GLY A 158 -2.21 -18.03 -6.71
C GLY A 158 -1.82 -16.57 -6.68
N VAL A 159 -1.89 -15.95 -7.84
CA VAL A 159 -1.64 -14.53 -8.06
C VAL A 159 -2.78 -13.92 -8.87
N LEU A 160 -3.16 -12.71 -8.49
CA LEU A 160 -4.03 -11.84 -9.27
C LEU A 160 -3.10 -10.85 -9.98
N ILE A 161 -3.14 -10.77 -11.31
CA ILE A 161 -2.28 -9.86 -12.06
C ILE A 161 -3.17 -8.82 -12.75
N GLU A 162 -3.03 -7.56 -12.34
CA GLU A 162 -3.71 -6.43 -12.96
C GLU A 162 -2.96 -5.96 -14.21
N TRP A 163 -3.64 -6.08 -15.34
CA TRP A 163 -3.11 -5.74 -16.67
C TRP A 163 -3.70 -4.42 -17.15
N GLU A 164 -2.80 -3.47 -17.36
CA GLU A 164 -3.08 -2.15 -17.94
C GLU A 164 -2.05 -1.87 -19.06
N ASP A 165 -1.36 -0.74 -19.03
CA ASP A 165 -0.40 -0.31 -20.05
C ASP A 165 0.84 -1.21 -20.21
N MET A 166 1.13 -2.08 -19.23
CA MET A 166 2.22 -3.06 -19.32
C MET A 166 1.90 -4.30 -20.16
N PHE A 167 0.63 -4.56 -20.49
CA PHE A 167 0.27 -5.66 -21.37
C PHE A 167 0.52 -5.27 -22.84
N PRO A 168 1.07 -6.16 -23.70
CA PRO A 168 1.37 -5.86 -25.10
C PRO A 168 0.10 -5.86 -25.97
N TYR A 169 -0.78 -4.89 -25.75
CA TYR A 169 -1.97 -4.73 -26.56
C TYR A 169 -1.62 -4.41 -28.02
N THR A 170 -2.47 -4.85 -28.94
CA THR A 170 -2.35 -4.64 -30.38
C THR A 170 -3.55 -3.87 -30.93
N GLY A 171 -3.50 -3.47 -32.19
CA GLY A 171 -4.62 -2.78 -32.83
C GLY A 171 -4.81 -1.35 -32.33
N SER A 172 -6.05 -0.95 -32.02
CA SER A 172 -6.35 0.40 -31.56
C SER A 172 -5.67 0.71 -30.22
N LEU A 173 -5.56 -0.29 -29.34
CA LEU A 173 -4.98 -0.22 -28.00
C LEU A 173 -3.46 -0.06 -27.97
N SER A 174 -2.74 -0.32 -29.08
CA SER A 174 -1.28 -0.24 -29.11
C SER A 174 -0.72 1.15 -28.81
N GLU A 175 -1.53 2.20 -29.01
CA GLU A 175 -1.15 3.58 -28.68
C GLU A 175 -1.11 3.87 -27.18
N ALA A 176 -1.74 3.03 -26.37
CA ALA A 176 -1.73 3.16 -24.91
C ALA A 176 -0.71 2.24 -24.23
N VAL A 177 0.00 1.41 -25.00
CA VAL A 177 1.01 0.49 -24.48
C VAL A 177 2.23 1.26 -24.00
N ASN A 178 2.68 0.95 -22.79
CA ASN A 178 3.84 1.55 -22.17
C ASN A 178 5.11 1.27 -22.99
N GLY A 179 6.05 2.22 -23.06
CA GLY A 179 7.33 2.01 -23.75
C GLY A 179 8.20 0.91 -23.13
N ASN A 180 7.97 0.57 -21.86
CA ASN A 180 8.59 -0.54 -21.14
C ASN A 180 7.66 -1.77 -21.03
N ALA A 181 6.54 -1.81 -21.76
CA ALA A 181 5.60 -2.92 -21.71
C ALA A 181 6.28 -4.26 -22.02
N TYR A 182 5.75 -5.32 -21.42
CA TYR A 182 6.23 -6.67 -21.66
C TYR A 182 5.96 -7.06 -23.11
N SER A 183 6.86 -7.84 -23.71
CA SER A 183 6.53 -8.53 -24.95
C SER A 183 5.51 -9.65 -24.69
N LEU A 184 4.88 -10.17 -25.74
CA LEU A 184 3.99 -11.32 -25.60
C LEU A 184 4.74 -12.56 -25.06
N GLU A 185 6.01 -12.71 -25.42
CA GLU A 185 6.87 -13.77 -24.90
C GLU A 185 7.14 -13.62 -23.41
N ASP A 186 7.36 -12.39 -22.93
CA ASP A 186 7.52 -12.09 -21.50
C ASP A 186 6.25 -12.45 -20.73
N VAL A 187 5.06 -12.06 -21.23
CA VAL A 187 3.78 -12.42 -20.59
C VAL A 187 3.61 -13.94 -20.54
N GLU A 188 3.83 -14.64 -21.65
CA GLU A 188 3.75 -16.11 -21.70
C GLU A 188 4.76 -16.78 -20.75
N SER A 189 5.96 -16.20 -20.59
CA SER A 189 6.98 -16.66 -19.64
C SER A 189 6.53 -16.47 -18.19
N ILE A 190 6.00 -15.30 -17.84
CA ILE A 190 5.46 -15.00 -16.50
C ILE A 190 4.36 -16.01 -16.13
N LEU A 191 3.40 -16.27 -17.03
CA LEU A 191 2.32 -17.22 -16.79
C LEU A 191 2.83 -18.67 -16.64
N LYS A 192 3.83 -19.05 -17.43
CA LYS A 192 4.48 -20.36 -17.35
C LYS A 192 5.19 -20.56 -16.01
N GLU A 193 5.91 -19.54 -15.53
CA GLU A 193 6.61 -19.60 -14.25
C GLU A 193 5.64 -19.64 -13.06
N ALA A 194 4.54 -18.88 -13.09
CA ALA A 194 3.48 -18.99 -12.08
C ALA A 194 2.95 -20.44 -11.98
N LYS A 195 2.66 -21.06 -13.14
CA LYS A 195 2.21 -22.46 -13.22
C LYS A 195 3.27 -23.45 -12.73
N ARG A 196 4.55 -23.23 -13.06
CA ARG A 196 5.68 -24.03 -12.56
C ARG A 196 5.74 -24.03 -11.03
N HIS A 197 5.40 -22.91 -10.41
CA HIS A 197 5.30 -22.75 -8.96
C HIS A 197 3.94 -23.14 -8.37
N ARG A 198 3.03 -23.72 -9.18
CA ARG A 198 1.68 -24.15 -8.78
C ARG A 198 0.83 -23.01 -8.23
N LEU A 199 1.00 -21.82 -8.79
CA LEU A 199 0.18 -20.66 -8.50
C LEU A 199 -0.92 -20.57 -9.55
N GLU A 200 -2.19 -20.58 -9.12
CA GLU A 200 -3.32 -20.19 -9.98
C GLU A 200 -3.14 -18.73 -10.42
N VAL A 201 -3.40 -18.42 -11.68
CA VAL A 201 -3.32 -17.04 -12.18
C VAL A 201 -4.72 -16.53 -12.50
N ILE A 202 -5.06 -15.38 -11.92
CA ILE A 202 -6.30 -14.66 -12.20
C ILE A 202 -5.90 -13.36 -12.92
N PRO A 203 -6.24 -13.16 -14.21
CA PRO A 203 -6.09 -11.86 -14.84
C PRO A 203 -7.12 -10.87 -14.26
N LEU A 204 -6.68 -9.62 -14.04
CA LEU A 204 -7.55 -8.48 -13.78
C LEU A 204 -7.42 -7.47 -14.92
N VAL A 205 -8.55 -7.06 -15.49
CA VAL A 205 -8.63 -5.96 -16.45
C VAL A 205 -9.68 -4.97 -15.95
N GLN A 206 -9.33 -3.69 -15.90
CA GLN A 206 -10.27 -2.64 -15.54
C GLN A 206 -11.26 -2.39 -16.69
N THR A 207 -12.55 -2.39 -16.39
CA THR A 207 -13.63 -2.30 -17.39
C THR A 207 -14.64 -1.19 -17.11
N PHE A 208 -14.37 -0.36 -16.10
CA PHE A 208 -15.33 0.65 -15.63
C PHE A 208 -14.64 1.92 -15.12
N GLY A 209 -14.03 1.87 -13.92
CA GLY A 209 -13.14 2.88 -13.36
C GLY A 209 -11.66 2.52 -13.60
N HIS A 210 -10.75 3.32 -13.03
CA HIS A 210 -9.29 3.14 -13.11
C HIS A 210 -8.73 3.01 -14.54
N LEU A 211 -9.35 3.70 -15.51
CA LEU A 211 -8.94 3.70 -16.91
C LEU A 211 -8.07 4.92 -17.27
N GLU A 212 -7.47 5.60 -16.28
CA GLU A 212 -6.66 6.79 -16.52
C GLU A 212 -5.46 6.49 -17.43
N TRP A 213 -4.95 5.26 -17.39
CA TRP A 213 -3.81 4.82 -18.20
C TRP A 213 -4.03 5.01 -19.70
N ILE A 214 -5.25 4.74 -20.17
CA ILE A 214 -5.65 4.86 -21.57
C ILE A 214 -6.39 6.16 -21.82
N LEU A 215 -7.34 6.53 -20.96
CA LEU A 215 -8.20 7.69 -21.16
C LEU A 215 -7.47 9.01 -20.98
N LYS A 216 -6.30 9.07 -20.35
CA LYS A 216 -5.48 10.30 -20.30
C LYS A 216 -4.95 10.73 -21.67
N LEU A 217 -4.85 9.79 -22.61
CA LEU A 217 -4.28 10.03 -23.94
C LEU A 217 -5.28 10.73 -24.85
N GLU A 218 -4.79 11.63 -25.70
CA GLU A 218 -5.61 12.45 -26.61
C GLU A 218 -6.53 11.60 -27.49
N LYS A 219 -6.02 10.49 -28.02
CA LYS A 219 -6.78 9.56 -28.88
C LYS A 219 -8.02 8.97 -28.22
N PHE A 220 -8.01 8.75 -26.90
CA PHE A 220 -9.12 8.09 -26.19
C PHE A 220 -9.89 9.07 -25.30
N ALA A 221 -9.51 10.35 -25.27
CA ALA A 221 -10.09 11.35 -24.39
C ALA A 221 -11.59 11.58 -24.64
N HIS A 222 -12.07 11.37 -25.87
CA HIS A 222 -13.50 11.49 -26.22
C HIS A 222 -14.37 10.38 -25.63
N LEU A 223 -13.78 9.28 -25.17
CA LEU A 223 -14.48 8.16 -24.54
C LEU A 223 -14.66 8.33 -23.02
N ARG A 224 -14.23 9.45 -22.43
CA ARG A 224 -14.40 9.71 -21.00
C ARG A 224 -15.87 9.97 -20.67
N GLU A 225 -16.27 9.52 -19.49
CA GLU A 225 -17.59 9.84 -18.91
C GLU A 225 -17.72 11.34 -18.62
N ASP A 226 -16.68 11.96 -18.06
CA ASP A 226 -16.53 13.41 -17.90
C ASP A 226 -15.24 13.84 -18.58
N SER A 227 -15.29 14.85 -19.44
CA SER A 227 -14.13 15.29 -20.24
C SER A 227 -12.92 15.71 -19.39
N ARG A 228 -13.15 16.14 -18.14
CA ARG A 228 -12.11 16.57 -17.19
C ARG A 228 -11.37 15.42 -16.53
N PHE A 229 -11.98 14.24 -16.47
CA PHE A 229 -11.59 13.16 -15.56
C PHE A 229 -11.35 11.87 -16.35
N PRO A 230 -10.10 11.40 -16.48
CA PRO A 230 -9.79 10.18 -17.23
C PRO A 230 -10.08 8.87 -16.46
N GLN A 231 -10.72 8.93 -15.28
CA GLN A 231 -10.97 7.77 -14.42
C GLN A 231 -11.97 6.78 -15.03
N VAL A 232 -13.08 7.29 -15.57
CA VAL A 232 -14.27 6.50 -15.93
C VAL A 232 -14.55 6.63 -17.41
N ILE A 233 -14.74 5.48 -18.06
CA ILE A 233 -15.13 5.42 -19.48
C ILE A 233 -16.64 5.62 -19.63
N CYS A 234 -17.07 6.29 -20.71
CA CYS A 234 -18.46 6.41 -21.13
C CYS A 234 -18.96 5.08 -21.72
N PHE A 235 -19.09 4.06 -20.86
CA PHE A 235 -19.35 2.66 -21.21
C PHE A 235 -20.60 2.38 -22.08
N PRO A 236 -21.64 3.24 -22.16
CA PRO A 236 -22.74 3.00 -23.11
C PRO A 236 -22.41 3.39 -24.56
N GLU A 237 -21.35 4.18 -24.81
CA GLU A 237 -20.91 4.49 -26.17
C GLU A 237 -20.43 3.22 -26.88
N PRO A 238 -20.84 2.98 -28.14
CA PRO A 238 -20.43 1.78 -28.88
C PRO A 238 -18.90 1.62 -28.97
N GLU A 239 -18.17 2.71 -29.25
CA GLU A 239 -16.71 2.68 -29.35
C GLU A 239 -16.05 2.37 -27.99
N ALA A 240 -16.61 2.87 -26.89
CA ALA A 240 -16.14 2.52 -25.55
C ALA A 240 -16.35 1.04 -25.24
N TRP A 241 -17.50 0.48 -25.64
CA TRP A 241 -17.78 -0.94 -25.49
C TRP A 241 -16.81 -1.81 -26.33
N ASP A 242 -16.51 -1.41 -27.56
CA ASP A 242 -15.54 -2.09 -28.41
C ASP A 242 -14.14 -2.06 -27.77
N LEU A 243 -13.74 -0.92 -27.19
CA LEU A 243 -12.48 -0.79 -26.45
C LEU A 243 -12.43 -1.73 -25.22
N ILE A 244 -13.49 -1.74 -24.40
CA ILE A 244 -13.58 -2.62 -23.21
C ILE A 244 -13.47 -4.09 -23.61
N THR A 245 -14.22 -4.51 -24.62
CA THR A 245 -14.23 -5.90 -25.06
C THR A 245 -12.94 -6.33 -25.74
N ASP A 246 -12.25 -5.44 -26.46
CA ASP A 246 -10.93 -5.71 -27.04
C ASP A 246 -9.87 -5.90 -25.94
N MET A 247 -9.86 -5.06 -24.89
CA MET A 247 -8.95 -5.23 -23.74
C MET A 247 -9.16 -6.59 -23.06
N ILE A 248 -10.41 -6.94 -22.77
CA ILE A 248 -10.79 -8.25 -22.20
C ILE A 248 -10.31 -9.39 -23.09
N ASP A 249 -10.58 -9.30 -24.38
CA ASP A 249 -10.33 -10.38 -25.33
C ASP A 249 -8.84 -10.66 -25.50
N GLN A 250 -8.01 -9.62 -25.60
CA GLN A 250 -6.57 -9.79 -25.77
C GLN A 250 -5.93 -10.44 -24.54
N VAL A 251 -6.30 -10.02 -23.32
CA VAL A 251 -5.80 -10.63 -22.08
C VAL A 251 -6.31 -12.06 -21.91
N ALA A 252 -7.61 -12.28 -22.07
CA ALA A 252 -8.22 -13.61 -21.92
C ALA A 252 -7.67 -14.63 -22.94
N ALA A 253 -7.40 -14.21 -24.17
CA ALA A 253 -6.85 -15.08 -25.22
C ALA A 253 -5.47 -15.66 -24.86
N VAL A 254 -4.65 -14.92 -24.12
CA VAL A 254 -3.34 -15.38 -23.63
C VAL A 254 -3.51 -16.25 -22.38
N HIS A 255 -4.23 -15.76 -21.37
CA HIS A 255 -4.37 -16.45 -20.07
C HIS A 255 -5.04 -17.82 -20.18
N ARG A 256 -6.05 -17.97 -21.06
CA ARG A 256 -6.74 -19.26 -21.25
C ARG A 256 -5.81 -20.41 -21.68
N LYS A 257 -4.68 -20.11 -22.31
CA LYS A 257 -3.67 -21.12 -22.70
C LYS A 257 -3.01 -21.78 -21.47
N TYR A 258 -2.99 -21.09 -20.34
CA TYR A 258 -2.32 -21.53 -19.11
C TYR A 258 -3.29 -22.06 -18.05
N GLY A 259 -4.59 -21.78 -18.21
CA GLY A 259 -5.66 -22.11 -17.28
C GLY A 259 -6.21 -20.82 -16.67
N MET A 260 -7.50 -20.56 -16.87
CA MET A 260 -8.17 -19.33 -16.45
C MET A 260 -9.53 -19.69 -15.85
N THR A 261 -9.52 -20.11 -14.59
CA THR A 261 -10.74 -20.47 -13.82
C THR A 261 -11.56 -19.24 -13.47
N PHE A 262 -10.87 -18.14 -13.20
CA PHE A 262 -11.42 -16.86 -12.80
C PHE A 262 -10.87 -15.75 -13.71
N PHE A 263 -11.69 -14.72 -13.95
CA PHE A 263 -11.29 -13.49 -14.60
C PHE A 263 -11.85 -12.32 -13.78
N HIS A 264 -11.00 -11.40 -13.34
CA HIS A 264 -11.42 -10.24 -12.57
C HIS A 264 -11.64 -9.04 -13.51
N MET A 265 -12.86 -8.50 -13.56
CA MET A 265 -13.20 -7.39 -14.46
C MET A 265 -13.04 -5.99 -13.83
N GLY A 266 -12.47 -5.94 -12.63
CA GLY A 266 -12.28 -4.71 -11.86
C GLY A 266 -13.63 -4.23 -11.35
N ALA A 267 -14.10 -3.11 -11.90
CA ALA A 267 -15.40 -2.49 -11.65
C ALA A 267 -15.54 -1.77 -10.30
N ASP A 268 -14.44 -1.19 -9.82
CA ASP A 268 -14.34 -0.35 -8.63
C ASP A 268 -14.37 1.15 -8.92
N GLU A 269 -14.75 1.93 -7.91
CA GLU A 269 -14.56 3.38 -7.75
C GLU A 269 -15.04 4.29 -8.91
N ALA A 270 -16.04 3.84 -9.69
CA ALA A 270 -16.62 4.62 -10.79
C ALA A 270 -17.65 5.66 -10.33
N PHE A 271 -17.21 6.71 -9.62
CA PHE A 271 -18.09 7.70 -8.99
C PHE A 271 -18.55 8.86 -9.88
N GLN A 272 -18.25 8.88 -11.17
CA GLN A 272 -18.56 10.02 -12.06
C GLN A 272 -19.51 9.70 -13.22
N VAL A 273 -20.28 8.61 -13.11
CA VAL A 273 -21.27 8.15 -14.11
C VAL A 273 -22.49 9.08 -14.27
N GLY A 274 -23.02 9.16 -15.48
CA GLY A 274 -24.26 9.86 -15.84
C GLY A 274 -24.05 11.27 -16.41
N ILE A 275 -22.89 11.52 -17.02
CA ILE A 275 -22.46 12.84 -17.53
C ILE A 275 -22.40 12.85 -19.07
N CYS A 276 -21.78 11.85 -19.69
CA CYS A 276 -21.69 11.78 -21.14
C CYS A 276 -23.06 11.53 -21.80
N ASN A 277 -23.19 11.83 -23.09
CA ASN A 277 -24.48 11.77 -23.78
C ASN A 277 -25.08 10.35 -23.79
N ALA A 278 -24.30 9.31 -24.11
CA ALA A 278 -24.83 7.94 -24.10
C ALA A 278 -25.19 7.45 -22.69
N SER A 279 -24.45 7.86 -21.64
CA SER A 279 -24.82 7.52 -20.26
C SER A 279 -26.12 8.18 -19.84
N MET A 280 -26.37 9.44 -20.22
CA MET A 280 -27.67 10.09 -19.96
C MET A 280 -28.84 9.37 -20.66
N VAL A 281 -28.65 8.96 -21.93
CA VAL A 281 -29.68 8.24 -22.69
C VAL A 281 -29.97 6.88 -22.06
N GLU A 282 -28.92 6.10 -21.76
CA GLU A 282 -29.07 4.76 -21.20
C GLU A 282 -29.59 4.81 -19.76
N MET A 283 -29.17 5.80 -18.96
CA MET A 283 -29.73 6.06 -17.62
C MET A 283 -31.24 6.31 -17.69
N GLY A 284 -31.72 7.01 -18.73
CA GLY A 284 -33.15 7.20 -18.95
C GLY A 284 -33.92 5.89 -19.19
N ARG A 285 -33.27 4.86 -19.77
CA ARG A 285 -33.84 3.53 -19.98
C ARG A 285 -33.77 2.66 -18.73
N GLN A 286 -32.65 2.70 -18.01
CA GLN A 286 -32.43 1.92 -16.79
C GLN A 286 -33.19 2.52 -15.58
N GLY A 287 -33.51 3.82 -15.63
CA GLY A 287 -34.34 4.54 -14.67
C GLY A 287 -33.59 5.13 -13.48
N SER A 288 -32.35 4.71 -13.23
CA SER A 288 -31.48 5.34 -12.22
C SER A 288 -30.01 5.13 -12.57
N ARG A 289 -29.16 5.92 -11.89
CA ARG A 289 -27.71 5.78 -12.00
C ARG A 289 -27.22 4.43 -11.49
N ASP A 290 -27.70 3.97 -10.34
CA ASP A 290 -27.31 2.66 -9.78
C ASP A 290 -27.66 1.52 -10.73
N ARG A 291 -28.86 1.58 -11.33
CA ARG A 291 -29.30 0.61 -12.33
C ARG A 291 -28.47 0.65 -13.62
N LEU A 292 -28.02 1.83 -14.04
CA LEU A 292 -27.09 1.97 -15.16
C LEU A 292 -25.75 1.27 -14.86
N MET A 293 -25.22 1.40 -13.63
CA MET A 293 -23.99 0.72 -13.23
C MET A 293 -24.18 -0.81 -13.17
N LEU A 294 -25.28 -1.29 -12.58
CA LEU A 294 -25.62 -2.72 -12.55
C LEU A 294 -25.79 -3.31 -13.96
N TRP A 295 -26.41 -2.56 -14.87
CA TRP A 295 -26.54 -2.95 -16.27
C TRP A 295 -25.18 -3.16 -16.93
N HIS A 296 -24.25 -2.21 -16.76
CA HIS A 296 -22.90 -2.32 -17.33
C HIS A 296 -22.11 -3.50 -16.75
N ILE A 297 -22.12 -3.64 -15.41
CA ILE A 297 -21.40 -4.72 -14.72
C ILE A 297 -21.96 -6.08 -15.17
N SER A 298 -23.28 -6.25 -15.20
CA SER A 298 -23.92 -7.48 -15.67
C SER A 298 -23.60 -7.78 -17.13
N ARG A 299 -23.70 -6.78 -18.02
CA ARG A 299 -23.41 -6.94 -19.45
C ARG A 299 -21.97 -7.40 -19.69
N THR A 300 -21.02 -6.80 -18.99
CA THR A 300 -19.59 -7.13 -19.09
C THR A 300 -19.30 -8.52 -18.52
N ALA A 301 -19.86 -8.85 -17.36
CA ALA A 301 -19.71 -10.18 -16.76
C ALA A 301 -20.29 -11.29 -17.64
N LYS A 302 -21.49 -11.07 -18.22
CA LYS A 302 -22.10 -12.00 -19.19
C LYS A 302 -21.21 -12.22 -20.40
N TYR A 303 -20.68 -11.15 -20.99
CA TYR A 303 -19.78 -11.23 -22.13
C TYR A 303 -18.56 -12.13 -21.84
N ILE A 304 -17.86 -11.88 -20.73
CA ILE A 304 -16.67 -12.65 -20.33
C ILE A 304 -17.05 -14.12 -20.08
N LYS A 305 -18.10 -14.35 -19.29
CA LYS A 305 -18.54 -15.68 -18.89
C LYS A 305 -18.95 -16.54 -20.08
N GLU A 306 -19.76 -16.01 -20.98
CA GLU A 306 -20.27 -16.75 -22.15
C GLU A 306 -19.16 -17.02 -23.17
N LYS A 307 -18.27 -16.06 -23.40
CA LYS A 307 -17.21 -16.19 -24.42
C LYS A 307 -16.06 -17.10 -23.97
N TYR A 308 -15.70 -17.06 -22.68
CA TYR A 308 -14.51 -17.75 -22.17
C TYR A 308 -14.82 -18.90 -21.21
N SER A 309 -16.08 -19.12 -20.84
CA SER A 309 -16.49 -20.18 -19.91
C SER A 309 -15.73 -20.12 -18.57
N THR A 310 -15.51 -18.90 -18.07
CA THR A 310 -14.81 -18.61 -16.81
C THR A 310 -15.76 -18.03 -15.77
N THR A 311 -15.42 -18.16 -14.49
CA THR A 311 -16.08 -17.40 -13.42
C THR A 311 -15.58 -15.96 -13.45
N VAL A 312 -16.49 -14.99 -13.34
CA VAL A 312 -16.13 -13.56 -13.35
C VAL A 312 -16.10 -13.04 -11.91
N LEU A 313 -15.06 -12.28 -11.58
CA LEU A 313 -14.91 -11.60 -10.30
C LEU A 313 -15.03 -10.08 -10.49
N ALA A 314 -15.63 -9.38 -9.54
CA ALA A 314 -15.69 -7.92 -9.55
C ALA A 314 -15.58 -7.37 -8.13
N TRP A 315 -14.95 -6.21 -7.98
CA TRP A 315 -14.90 -5.49 -6.71
C TRP A 315 -16.31 -5.07 -6.30
N HIS A 316 -16.66 -5.30 -5.03
CA HIS A 316 -18.05 -5.19 -4.59
C HIS A 316 -18.61 -3.75 -4.49
N ASP A 317 -17.77 -2.72 -4.40
CA ASP A 317 -18.13 -1.39 -3.89
C ASP A 317 -19.18 -0.70 -4.76
N MET A 318 -19.17 -0.93 -6.07
CA MET A 318 -20.13 -0.32 -7.00
C MET A 318 -21.51 -0.98 -7.00
N PHE A 319 -21.69 -2.15 -6.38
CA PHE A 319 -22.97 -2.88 -6.39
C PHE A 319 -23.35 -3.55 -5.07
N GLY A 320 -22.50 -3.56 -4.05
CA GLY A 320 -22.72 -4.24 -2.77
C GLY A 320 -23.87 -3.66 -1.94
N HIS A 321 -24.30 -2.43 -2.27
CA HIS A 321 -25.45 -1.75 -1.68
C HIS A 321 -26.74 -1.87 -2.51
N ALA A 322 -26.70 -2.56 -3.65
CA ALA A 322 -27.85 -2.72 -4.52
C ALA A 322 -28.96 -3.54 -3.84
N MET A 323 -30.21 -3.18 -4.16
CA MET A 323 -31.37 -3.91 -3.68
C MET A 323 -31.45 -5.29 -4.34
N GLU A 324 -31.90 -6.31 -3.60
CA GLU A 324 -32.01 -7.69 -4.11
C GLU A 324 -32.86 -7.79 -5.39
N PHE A 325 -33.94 -7.00 -5.48
CA PHE A 325 -34.76 -6.92 -6.69
C PHE A 325 -33.97 -6.44 -7.91
N ASP A 326 -33.07 -5.45 -7.75
CA ASP A 326 -32.25 -4.95 -8.86
C ASP A 326 -31.14 -5.97 -9.21
N LEU A 327 -30.52 -6.61 -8.21
CA LEU A 327 -29.56 -7.70 -8.45
C LEU A 327 -30.20 -8.83 -9.29
N ALA A 328 -31.43 -9.21 -8.96
CA ALA A 328 -32.20 -10.20 -9.72
C ALA A 328 -32.56 -9.71 -11.12
N ALA A 329 -33.02 -8.46 -11.28
CA ALA A 329 -33.38 -7.89 -12.58
C ALA A 329 -32.21 -7.88 -13.58
N TYR A 330 -30.98 -7.68 -13.09
CA TYR A 330 -29.77 -7.72 -13.91
C TYR A 330 -29.08 -9.10 -13.92
N HIS A 331 -29.64 -10.12 -13.28
CA HIS A 331 -29.03 -11.46 -13.17
C HIS A 331 -27.61 -11.44 -12.59
N MET A 332 -27.31 -10.51 -11.68
CA MET A 332 -25.95 -10.29 -11.15
C MET A 332 -25.39 -11.55 -10.49
N THR A 333 -26.22 -12.25 -9.72
CA THR A 333 -25.84 -13.47 -8.97
C THR A 333 -25.52 -14.66 -9.88
N ASP A 334 -25.97 -14.63 -11.13
CA ASP A 334 -25.73 -15.72 -12.08
C ASP A 334 -24.44 -15.52 -12.87
N VAL A 335 -23.89 -14.29 -12.90
CA VAL A 335 -22.87 -13.90 -13.88
C VAL A 335 -21.52 -13.58 -13.25
N LEU A 336 -21.47 -13.23 -11.96
CA LEU A 336 -20.22 -12.90 -11.26
C LEU A 336 -20.24 -13.33 -9.79
N GLU A 337 -19.05 -13.40 -9.19
CA GLU A 337 -18.83 -13.52 -7.75
C GLU A 337 -18.21 -12.21 -7.20
N PRO A 338 -18.73 -11.63 -6.10
CA PRO A 338 -18.22 -10.38 -5.56
C PRO A 338 -16.92 -10.57 -4.76
N VAL A 339 -16.04 -9.59 -4.86
CA VAL A 339 -14.83 -9.46 -4.05
C VAL A 339 -15.00 -8.29 -3.07
N LEU A 340 -15.26 -8.63 -1.81
CA LEU A 340 -15.42 -7.69 -0.72
C LEU A 340 -14.04 -7.19 -0.28
N TRP A 341 -13.74 -5.90 -0.44
CA TRP A 341 -12.43 -5.35 -0.10
C TRP A 341 -12.53 -4.29 1.00
N SER A 342 -11.53 -4.29 1.89
CA SER A 342 -11.32 -3.24 2.88
C SER A 342 -9.93 -3.39 3.51
N TYR A 343 -9.22 -2.28 3.61
CA TYR A 343 -7.83 -2.24 4.09
C TYR A 343 -7.72 -1.66 5.51
N ALA A 344 -8.84 -1.43 6.19
CA ALA A 344 -8.85 -0.91 7.55
C ALA A 344 -8.35 -1.93 8.59
N GLU A 345 -7.78 -1.45 9.69
CA GLU A 345 -7.38 -2.28 10.83
C GLU A 345 -8.58 -2.76 11.66
N ASP A 346 -9.68 -2.00 11.65
CA ASP A 346 -10.94 -2.33 12.33
C ASP A 346 -12.04 -2.53 11.29
N LEU A 347 -12.23 -3.78 10.86
CA LEU A 347 -13.22 -4.11 9.84
C LEU A 347 -14.67 -4.11 10.37
N ASP A 348 -14.90 -4.15 11.68
CA ASP A 348 -16.28 -4.10 12.20
C ASP A 348 -16.95 -2.74 11.93
N LEU A 349 -16.15 -1.67 11.80
CA LEU A 349 -16.63 -0.33 11.43
C LEU A 349 -17.01 -0.22 9.93
N TYR A 350 -16.25 -0.87 9.05
CA TYR A 350 -16.38 -0.71 7.59
C TYR A 350 -17.16 -1.83 6.92
N LEU A 351 -17.14 -3.04 7.49
CA LEU A 351 -17.81 -4.24 7.00
C LEU A 351 -18.78 -4.79 8.05
N PRO A 352 -19.82 -4.03 8.44
CA PRO A 352 -20.83 -4.53 9.36
C PRO A 352 -21.54 -5.77 8.80
N LYS A 353 -22.17 -6.57 9.67
CA LYS A 353 -22.89 -7.80 9.28
C LYS A 353 -23.90 -7.57 8.13
N THR A 354 -24.50 -6.38 8.05
CA THR A 354 -25.41 -6.00 6.97
C THR A 354 -24.76 -6.04 5.58
N THR A 355 -23.47 -5.69 5.48
CA THR A 355 -22.71 -5.75 4.21
C THR A 355 -22.52 -7.20 3.77
N TRP A 356 -22.25 -8.12 4.70
CA TRP A 356 -22.18 -9.55 4.36
C TRP A 356 -23.55 -10.10 3.95
N LEU A 357 -24.62 -9.69 4.62
CA LEU A 357 -25.98 -10.13 4.30
C LEU A 357 -26.46 -9.61 2.95
N SER A 358 -26.06 -8.42 2.50
CA SER A 358 -26.41 -7.92 1.17
C SER A 358 -25.76 -8.72 0.04
N LEU A 359 -24.62 -9.38 0.30
CA LEU A 359 -23.94 -10.24 -0.67
C LEU A 359 -24.43 -11.71 -0.64
N LYS A 360 -25.25 -12.09 0.34
CA LYS A 360 -25.79 -13.45 0.47
C LYS A 360 -26.43 -14.01 -0.81
N PRO A 361 -27.17 -13.24 -1.63
CA PRO A 361 -27.75 -13.74 -2.88
C PRO A 361 -26.73 -14.32 -3.88
N PHE A 362 -25.46 -13.89 -3.83
CA PHE A 362 -24.41 -14.40 -4.72
C PHE A 362 -23.95 -15.82 -4.40
N ARG A 363 -24.28 -16.35 -3.20
CA ARG A 363 -23.94 -17.71 -2.69
C ARG A 363 -22.44 -17.97 -2.50
N LYS A 364 -21.59 -17.47 -3.38
CA LYS A 364 -20.13 -17.57 -3.36
C LYS A 364 -19.52 -16.18 -3.37
N VAL A 365 -18.56 -15.94 -2.48
CA VAL A 365 -17.94 -14.62 -2.31
C VAL A 365 -16.45 -14.72 -1.99
N TRP A 366 -15.75 -13.61 -2.19
CA TRP A 366 -14.33 -13.44 -1.88
C TRP A 366 -14.12 -12.30 -0.89
N GLY A 367 -13.04 -12.38 -0.11
CA GLY A 367 -12.52 -11.24 0.65
C GLY A 367 -11.26 -10.67 -0.01
N SER A 368 -10.91 -9.43 0.32
CA SER A 368 -9.66 -8.79 -0.07
C SER A 368 -9.06 -7.92 1.02
N SER A 369 -7.92 -8.36 1.56
CA SER A 369 -7.03 -7.64 2.47
C SER A 369 -5.96 -6.86 1.68
N ALA A 370 -5.04 -6.19 2.36
CA ALA A 370 -3.88 -5.57 1.71
C ALA A 370 -2.55 -5.97 2.37
N TRP A 371 -1.50 -6.14 1.56
CA TRP A 371 -0.12 -6.39 2.03
C TRP A 371 0.84 -5.25 1.71
N LYS A 372 0.48 -4.33 0.79
CA LYS A 372 1.19 -3.08 0.50
C LYS A 372 0.28 -2.04 -0.14
N GLY A 373 0.73 -0.78 -0.13
CA GLY A 373 0.11 0.32 -0.89
C GLY A 373 -1.28 0.76 -0.43
N ALA A 374 -1.67 0.45 0.81
CA ALA A 374 -3.02 0.74 1.32
C ALA A 374 -3.05 1.58 2.61
N ASP A 375 -1.92 2.17 3.02
CA ASP A 375 -1.79 3.01 4.23
C ASP A 375 -1.38 4.47 3.94
N GLY A 376 -1.53 4.88 2.68
CA GLY A 376 -1.38 6.25 2.19
C GLY A 376 -0.63 6.33 0.85
N PRO A 377 -0.97 7.30 -0.03
CA PRO A 377 -0.39 7.39 -1.37
C PRO A 377 1.11 7.73 -1.38
N ALA A 378 1.61 8.43 -0.36
CA ALA A 378 3.01 8.82 -0.23
C ALA A 378 3.81 7.91 0.74
N ARG A 379 3.31 6.70 1.03
CA ARG A 379 4.01 5.73 1.87
C ARG A 379 4.98 4.93 1.02
N PHE A 380 6.27 5.02 1.33
CA PHE A 380 7.33 4.31 0.61
C PHE A 380 8.10 3.32 1.48
N ASN A 381 7.84 3.27 2.79
CA ASN A 381 8.57 2.45 3.74
C ASN A 381 7.63 1.43 4.40
N SER A 382 8.18 0.38 5.00
CA SER A 382 7.37 -0.70 5.55
C SER A 382 6.54 -0.28 6.77
N ASN A 383 5.27 -0.70 6.80
CA ASN A 383 4.37 -0.55 7.95
C ASN A 383 3.74 -1.90 8.36
N PRO A 384 4.51 -2.80 9.00
CA PRO A 384 4.04 -4.15 9.30
C PRO A 384 2.81 -4.19 10.22
N VAL A 385 2.70 -3.25 11.17
CA VAL A 385 1.60 -3.21 12.15
C VAL A 385 0.25 -3.09 11.45
N HIS A 386 0.16 -2.17 10.48
CA HIS A 386 -1.08 -1.90 9.76
C HIS A 386 -1.57 -3.15 9.02
N TYR A 387 -0.70 -3.73 8.19
CA TYR A 387 -1.07 -4.88 7.37
C TYR A 387 -1.31 -6.15 8.21
N ILE A 388 -0.53 -6.40 9.26
CA ILE A 388 -0.78 -7.53 10.19
C ILE A 388 -2.18 -7.38 10.81
N ARG A 389 -2.53 -6.21 11.32
CA ARG A 389 -3.84 -5.96 11.95
C ARG A 389 -4.99 -6.09 10.96
N ASN A 390 -4.83 -5.59 9.73
CA ASN A 390 -5.83 -5.79 8.67
C ASN A 390 -6.08 -7.29 8.43
N HIS A 391 -5.03 -8.12 8.40
CA HIS A 391 -5.16 -9.57 8.23
C HIS A 391 -5.77 -10.27 9.46
N GLU A 392 -5.42 -9.85 10.68
CA GLU A 392 -6.08 -10.32 11.91
C GLU A 392 -7.60 -10.01 11.88
N ALA A 393 -7.98 -8.81 11.44
CA ALA A 393 -9.38 -8.44 11.30
C ALA A 393 -10.10 -9.25 10.22
N TRP A 394 -9.44 -9.53 9.08
CA TRP A 394 -10.00 -10.40 8.03
C TRP A 394 -10.20 -11.83 8.49
N VAL A 395 -9.30 -12.40 9.28
CA VAL A 395 -9.47 -13.72 9.91
C VAL A 395 -10.74 -13.76 10.76
N GLU A 396 -10.99 -12.72 11.57
CA GLU A 396 -12.21 -12.63 12.38
C GLU A 396 -13.46 -12.46 11.53
N GLN A 397 -13.44 -11.57 10.52
CA GLN A 397 -14.57 -11.35 9.61
C GLN A 397 -14.97 -12.63 8.87
N LEU A 398 -14.00 -13.35 8.31
CA LEU A 398 -14.28 -14.60 7.59
C LEU A 398 -14.79 -15.67 8.54
N SER A 399 -14.18 -15.81 9.73
CA SER A 399 -14.62 -16.78 10.74
C SER A 399 -16.04 -16.54 11.25
N ARG A 400 -16.50 -15.27 11.28
CA ARG A 400 -17.87 -14.91 11.71
C ARG A 400 -18.92 -15.08 10.62
N ASN A 401 -18.52 -15.02 9.34
CA ASN A 401 -19.46 -14.88 8.23
C ASN A 401 -19.47 -16.04 7.23
N TYR A 402 -18.53 -17.00 7.29
CA TYR A 402 -18.46 -18.08 6.31
C TYR A 402 -19.78 -18.87 6.18
N HIS A 403 -20.50 -19.13 7.27
CA HIS A 403 -21.78 -19.86 7.26
C HIS A 403 -22.91 -19.20 6.45
N GLU A 404 -22.79 -17.92 6.10
CA GLU A 404 -23.82 -17.24 5.29
C GLU A 404 -23.77 -17.65 3.81
N PHE A 405 -22.68 -18.29 3.38
CA PHE A 405 -22.37 -18.57 1.99
C PHE A 405 -22.17 -20.07 1.77
N GLU A 406 -22.42 -20.52 0.54
CA GLU A 406 -22.09 -21.88 0.12
C GLU A 406 -20.59 -22.07 0.02
N MET A 407 -19.87 -21.00 -0.36
CA MET A 407 -18.42 -21.01 -0.39
C MET A 407 -17.85 -19.60 -0.20
N MET A 408 -16.96 -19.45 0.79
CA MET A 408 -15.98 -18.37 0.84
C MET A 408 -14.79 -18.80 -0.01
N GLN A 409 -14.70 -18.30 -1.23
CA GLN A 409 -13.80 -18.80 -2.26
C GLN A 409 -12.32 -18.60 -1.94
N GLY A 410 -12.00 -17.48 -1.29
CA GLY A 410 -10.64 -17.11 -0.96
C GLY A 410 -10.49 -15.72 -0.37
N LEU A 411 -9.24 -15.39 -0.07
CA LEU A 411 -8.78 -14.07 0.33
C LEU A 411 -7.72 -13.62 -0.67
N ILE A 412 -7.96 -12.46 -1.28
CA ILE A 412 -7.00 -11.75 -2.12
C ILE A 412 -6.20 -10.81 -1.20
N LEU A 413 -4.89 -10.83 -1.29
CA LEU A 413 -4.01 -9.92 -0.59
C LEU A 413 -3.62 -8.84 -1.61
N ALA A 414 -4.31 -7.71 -1.58
CA ALA A 414 -4.11 -6.57 -2.49
C ALA A 414 -2.73 -5.93 -2.30
N GLY A 415 -2.03 -5.62 -3.39
CA GLY A 415 -0.70 -5.03 -3.36
C GLY A 415 -0.54 -3.90 -4.36
N TRP A 416 -1.09 -2.73 -4.03
CA TRP A 416 -1.12 -1.54 -4.89
C TRP A 416 0.24 -0.87 -5.02
N SER A 417 0.59 -0.41 -6.22
CA SER A 417 1.85 0.28 -6.53
C SER A 417 1.68 1.79 -6.61
N ARG A 418 0.44 2.26 -6.79
CA ARG A 418 -0.04 3.64 -6.61
C ARG A 418 -1.58 3.65 -6.57
N TYR A 419 -2.18 4.81 -6.27
CA TYR A 419 -3.64 4.93 -6.15
C TYR A 419 -4.35 5.11 -7.50
N ASP A 420 -3.72 5.81 -8.43
CA ASP A 420 -4.16 5.98 -9.83
C ASP A 420 -2.94 6.32 -10.71
N HIS A 421 -3.09 6.41 -12.03
CA HIS A 421 -1.96 6.72 -12.96
C HIS A 421 -1.37 8.12 -12.83
N LEU A 422 -2.04 9.02 -12.10
CA LEU A 422 -1.62 10.40 -11.89
C LEU A 422 -0.98 10.59 -10.51
N ALA A 423 -1.14 9.62 -9.60
CA ALA A 423 -0.51 9.58 -8.30
C ALA A 423 0.94 9.07 -8.37
N ILE A 424 1.73 9.42 -7.36
CA ILE A 424 3.09 8.92 -7.16
C ILE A 424 3.11 7.44 -6.76
N LEU A 425 4.26 6.79 -6.96
CA LEU A 425 4.53 5.44 -6.43
C LEU A 425 4.37 5.38 -4.92
N CYS A 426 3.69 4.35 -4.39
CA CYS A 426 3.74 4.00 -2.97
C CYS A 426 4.77 2.88 -2.73
N GLU A 427 4.61 2.10 -1.65
CA GLU A 427 5.54 1.06 -1.23
C GLU A 427 5.79 0.03 -2.35
N LEU A 428 7.05 -0.08 -2.80
CA LEU A 428 7.46 -1.07 -3.78
C LEU A 428 7.51 -2.47 -3.16
N ALA A 429 7.26 -3.50 -3.98
CA ALA A 429 7.06 -4.88 -3.53
C ALA A 429 8.13 -5.43 -2.55
N PRO A 430 9.46 -5.31 -2.81
CA PRO A 430 10.47 -5.85 -1.89
C PRO A 430 10.37 -5.31 -0.47
N ILE A 431 9.89 -4.08 -0.30
CA ILE A 431 9.78 -3.40 1.01
C ILE A 431 8.70 -4.07 1.88
N ALA A 432 7.68 -4.65 1.25
CA ALA A 432 6.55 -5.26 1.93
C ALA A 432 6.62 -6.80 2.04
N LEU A 433 7.58 -7.47 1.39
CA LEU A 433 7.66 -8.94 1.41
C LEU A 433 7.75 -9.54 2.82
N PRO A 434 8.58 -9.03 3.75
CA PRO A 434 8.57 -9.54 5.13
C PRO A 434 7.20 -9.46 5.78
N THR A 435 6.47 -8.37 5.53
CA THR A 435 5.10 -8.16 6.02
C THR A 435 4.13 -9.15 5.38
N LEU A 436 4.24 -9.39 4.07
CA LEU A 436 3.44 -10.39 3.36
C LEU A 436 3.62 -11.79 3.96
N ALA A 437 4.85 -12.20 4.29
CA ALA A 437 5.08 -13.48 4.98
C ALA A 437 4.37 -13.53 6.34
N MET A 438 4.51 -12.49 7.16
CA MET A 438 3.86 -12.43 8.48
C MET A 438 2.33 -12.43 8.35
N SER A 439 1.78 -11.65 7.42
CA SER A 439 0.35 -11.62 7.11
C SER A 439 -0.19 -12.99 6.67
N MET A 440 0.57 -13.70 5.83
CA MET A 440 0.20 -15.03 5.38
C MET A 440 0.23 -16.05 6.53
N GLU A 441 1.23 -15.98 7.41
CA GLU A 441 1.29 -16.81 8.61
C GLU A 441 0.13 -16.51 9.57
N THR A 442 -0.23 -15.24 9.76
CA THR A 442 -1.42 -14.82 10.53
C THR A 442 -2.70 -15.44 9.97
N ILE A 443 -2.88 -15.44 8.65
CA ILE A 443 -4.04 -16.08 7.99
C ILE A 443 -4.04 -17.59 8.28
N LEU A 444 -2.91 -18.27 8.11
CA LEU A 444 -2.80 -19.73 8.29
C LEU A 444 -3.03 -20.17 9.75
N GLU A 445 -2.55 -19.37 10.70
CA GLU A 445 -2.72 -19.64 12.13
C GLU A 445 -4.12 -19.25 12.63
N GLY A 446 -4.82 -18.37 11.91
CA GLY A 446 -6.17 -17.93 12.25
C GLY A 446 -6.25 -17.20 13.59
N ARG A 447 -5.16 -16.57 14.04
CA ARG A 447 -5.08 -15.84 15.32
C ARG A 447 -3.94 -14.82 15.32
N PRO A 448 -3.99 -13.80 16.20
CA PRO A 448 -2.86 -12.94 16.46
C PRO A 448 -1.63 -13.71 16.94
N LEU A 449 -0.47 -13.42 16.35
CA LEU A 449 0.81 -14.07 16.68
C LEU A 449 1.67 -13.28 17.66
N GLN A 450 1.25 -12.07 18.04
CA GLN A 450 1.89 -11.25 19.09
C GLN A 450 3.40 -11.07 18.92
N GLY A 451 3.87 -10.98 17.67
CA GLY A 451 5.28 -10.83 17.35
C GLY A 451 6.08 -12.12 17.21
N ASN A 452 5.46 -13.28 17.39
CA ASN A 452 6.11 -14.57 17.18
C ASN A 452 5.68 -15.22 15.87
N TYR A 453 6.50 -15.04 14.83
CA TYR A 453 6.28 -15.53 13.47
C TYR A 453 7.30 -16.63 13.09
N PRO A 454 7.20 -17.86 13.64
CA PRO A 454 8.18 -18.91 13.39
C PRO A 454 8.28 -19.34 11.92
N LEU A 455 7.17 -19.40 11.18
CA LEU A 455 7.20 -19.76 9.75
C LEU A 455 7.90 -18.65 8.95
N SER A 456 7.52 -17.39 9.19
CA SER A 456 8.13 -16.24 8.53
C SER A 456 9.61 -16.13 8.87
N ARG A 457 9.99 -16.36 10.13
CA ARG A 457 11.41 -16.35 10.56
C ARG A 457 12.24 -17.39 9.82
N ASN A 458 11.70 -18.60 9.65
CA ASN A 458 12.35 -19.66 8.89
C ASN A 458 12.46 -19.28 7.40
N ILE A 459 11.38 -18.74 6.81
CA ILE A 459 11.36 -18.38 5.40
C ILE A 459 12.36 -17.28 5.08
N LEU A 460 12.35 -16.22 5.89
CA LEU A 460 13.16 -15.02 5.75
C LEU A 460 14.58 -15.17 6.31
N GLN A 461 14.89 -16.26 7.02
CA GLN A 461 16.19 -16.52 7.67
C GLN A 461 16.64 -15.42 8.65
N CYS A 462 15.69 -14.65 9.19
CA CYS A 462 15.90 -13.56 10.13
C CYS A 462 14.64 -13.37 10.98
N THR A 463 14.69 -12.54 12.03
CA THR A 463 13.48 -12.13 12.76
C THR A 463 12.92 -10.84 12.14
N PRO A 464 11.82 -10.89 11.37
CA PRO A 464 11.23 -9.69 10.77
C PRO A 464 10.73 -8.72 11.85
N SER A 465 10.85 -7.42 11.59
CA SER A 465 10.31 -6.38 12.46
C SER A 465 8.79 -6.37 12.39
N THR A 466 8.12 -6.36 13.53
CA THR A 466 6.66 -6.19 13.61
C THR A 466 6.22 -4.73 13.71
N THR A 467 7.17 -3.82 13.85
CA THR A 467 6.95 -2.37 13.87
C THR A 467 7.69 -1.71 12.72
N MET A 468 7.38 -0.43 12.47
CA MET A 468 8.15 0.37 11.51
C MET A 468 9.63 0.40 11.94
N GLY A 469 10.51 -0.08 11.07
CA GLY A 469 11.92 -0.28 11.41
C GLY A 469 12.66 -1.05 10.33
N ILE A 470 13.91 -1.40 10.63
CA ILE A 470 14.78 -2.14 9.73
C ILE A 470 15.17 -3.45 10.41
N THR A 471 15.06 -4.55 9.68
CA THR A 471 15.74 -5.80 10.01
C THR A 471 16.83 -6.05 8.98
N TYR A 472 18.04 -6.37 9.43
CA TYR A 472 19.15 -6.73 8.56
C TYR A 472 19.36 -8.25 8.49
N GLY A 473 19.94 -8.72 7.39
CA GLY A 473 20.39 -10.11 7.25
C GLY A 473 19.31 -11.10 6.85
N CYS A 474 18.12 -10.62 6.48
CA CYS A 474 17.07 -11.44 5.92
C CYS A 474 17.38 -11.92 4.49
N GLN A 475 16.78 -13.03 4.09
CA GLN A 475 16.93 -13.67 2.78
C GLN A 475 15.57 -13.79 2.09
N PHE A 476 15.31 -12.91 1.13
CA PHE A 476 14.12 -12.89 0.28
C PHE A 476 14.38 -12.03 -0.98
N PRO A 477 13.57 -12.15 -2.04
CA PRO A 477 13.77 -11.38 -3.28
C PRO A 477 13.82 -9.87 -3.02
N GLY A 478 14.92 -9.21 -3.41
CA GLY A 478 15.10 -7.77 -3.20
C GLY A 478 15.34 -7.33 -1.75
N TYR A 479 15.82 -8.21 -0.86
CA TYR A 479 16.10 -7.87 0.55
C TYR A 479 17.01 -6.63 0.74
N LYS A 480 17.94 -6.36 -0.19
CA LYS A 480 18.75 -5.13 -0.14
C LYS A 480 17.95 -3.86 -0.36
N VAL A 481 16.95 -3.88 -1.24
CA VAL A 481 16.03 -2.74 -1.40
C VAL A 481 15.28 -2.48 -0.10
N TYR A 482 14.77 -3.53 0.56
CA TYR A 482 14.12 -3.41 1.87
C TYR A 482 15.04 -2.75 2.91
N GLU A 483 16.28 -3.22 3.06
CA GLU A 483 17.23 -2.67 4.04
C GLU A 483 17.51 -1.19 3.75
N LEU A 484 17.84 -0.85 2.50
CA LEU A 484 18.21 0.50 2.10
C LEU A 484 17.05 1.50 2.22
N VAL A 485 15.82 1.12 1.86
CA VAL A 485 14.65 1.99 1.95
C VAL A 485 14.30 2.29 3.41
N ASN A 486 14.29 1.27 4.26
CA ASN A 486 13.99 1.48 5.67
C ASN A 486 15.15 2.21 6.38
N GLU A 487 16.40 2.03 5.95
CA GLU A 487 17.54 2.87 6.39
C GLU A 487 17.33 4.32 5.99
N PHE A 488 16.99 4.59 4.73
CA PHE A 488 16.70 5.94 4.27
C PHE A 488 15.57 6.59 5.07
N TRP A 489 14.49 5.87 5.36
CA TRP A 489 13.40 6.39 6.19
C TRP A 489 13.88 6.83 7.59
N GLN A 490 14.73 6.03 8.24
CA GLN A 490 15.31 6.41 9.54
C GLN A 490 16.25 7.62 9.42
N ARG A 491 17.13 7.64 8.42
CA ARG A 491 18.07 8.74 8.19
C ARG A 491 17.37 10.04 7.81
N LYS A 492 16.30 9.96 7.02
CA LYS A 492 15.45 11.10 6.65
C LYS A 492 14.84 11.74 7.89
N LYS A 493 14.29 10.95 8.82
CA LYS A 493 13.77 11.47 10.10
C LYS A 493 14.84 12.15 10.94
N GLN A 494 16.03 11.56 11.05
CA GLN A 494 17.15 12.17 11.77
C GLN A 494 17.58 13.50 11.13
N LEU A 495 17.63 13.55 9.80
CA LEU A 495 17.96 14.76 9.05
C LEU A 495 16.89 15.85 9.21
N GLN A 496 15.60 15.49 9.14
CA GLN A 496 14.49 16.41 9.39
C GLN A 496 14.58 17.01 10.80
N GLN A 497 14.83 16.16 11.81
CA GLN A 497 15.01 16.64 13.16
C GLN A 497 16.21 17.59 13.29
N TYR A 498 17.36 17.25 12.70
CA TYR A 498 18.53 18.12 12.68
C TYR A 498 18.24 19.48 12.02
N ARG A 499 17.47 19.50 10.92
CA ARG A 499 17.04 20.72 10.24
C ARG A 499 16.18 21.62 11.12
N GLU A 500 15.30 21.03 11.91
CA GLU A 500 14.34 21.77 12.73
C GLU A 500 14.94 22.22 14.06
N ASP A 501 15.69 21.34 14.74
CA ASP A 501 16.08 21.52 16.13
C ASP A 501 17.45 22.21 16.32
N ASP A 502 18.37 22.11 15.34
CA ASP A 502 19.74 22.60 15.53
C ASP A 502 19.85 24.12 15.36
N PHE A 503 20.06 24.82 16.48
CA PHE A 503 20.12 26.28 16.52
C PHE A 503 21.39 26.85 15.87
N GLU A 504 22.50 26.11 15.84
CA GLU A 504 23.73 26.57 15.20
C GLU A 504 23.59 26.53 13.67
N LEU A 505 23.08 25.42 13.13
CA LEU A 505 22.69 25.28 11.73
C LEU A 505 21.72 26.39 11.32
N ASN A 506 20.65 26.57 12.08
CA ASN A 506 19.57 27.51 11.74
C ASN A 506 19.97 28.98 11.91
N GLY A 507 20.95 29.29 12.76
CA GLY A 507 21.50 30.63 12.92
C GLY A 507 22.59 30.96 11.90
N TRP A 508 23.59 30.08 11.77
CA TRP A 508 24.85 30.37 11.07
C TRP A 508 24.98 29.67 9.72
N LEU A 509 24.21 28.64 9.41
CA LEU A 509 24.08 28.11 8.04
C LEU A 509 22.63 28.26 7.53
N SER A 510 22.00 29.36 7.92
CA SER A 510 20.65 29.76 7.52
C SER A 510 20.53 30.05 6.01
N ARG A 511 19.30 30.32 5.54
CA ARG A 511 19.07 30.78 4.16
C ARG A 511 19.80 32.09 3.84
N VAL A 512 19.91 33.00 4.81
CA VAL A 512 20.64 34.27 4.64
C VAL A 512 22.14 34.02 4.50
N ALA A 513 22.70 33.11 5.31
CA ALA A 513 24.10 32.71 5.21
C ALA A 513 24.42 32.10 3.85
N ASP A 514 23.53 31.24 3.36
CA ASP A 514 23.70 30.55 2.08
C ASP A 514 23.54 31.46 0.85
N GLU A 515 22.57 32.39 0.86
CA GLU A 515 22.34 33.31 -0.27
C GLU A 515 23.39 34.44 -0.34
N PHE A 516 23.83 34.97 0.81
CA PHE A 516 24.66 36.18 0.87
C PHE A 516 26.08 35.93 1.37
N MET A 517 26.46 34.67 1.64
CA MET A 517 27.77 34.29 2.19
C MET A 517 28.12 35.06 3.48
N SER A 518 27.09 35.41 4.27
CA SER A 518 27.20 36.22 5.49
C SER A 518 27.03 35.33 6.71
N SER A 519 28.12 34.74 7.20
CA SER A 519 28.13 33.98 8.44
C SER A 519 29.53 33.92 9.08
N SER A 520 29.58 33.51 10.35
CA SER A 520 30.81 33.31 11.10
C SER A 520 31.42 31.94 10.80
N GLN A 521 32.64 31.93 10.28
CA GLN A 521 33.40 30.72 9.96
C GLN A 521 33.58 29.79 11.17
N TRP A 522 33.79 30.34 12.36
CA TRP A 522 33.95 29.55 13.60
C TRP A 522 32.74 28.66 13.92
N TYR A 523 31.53 29.16 13.66
CA TYR A 523 30.33 28.33 13.80
C TYR A 523 30.23 27.31 12.66
N ILE A 524 30.63 27.67 11.44
CA ILE A 524 30.63 26.72 10.31
C ILE A 524 31.59 25.55 10.55
N GLU A 525 32.77 25.78 11.14
CA GLU A 525 33.72 24.71 11.51
C GLU A 525 33.11 23.68 12.49
N LYS A 526 32.14 24.11 13.32
CA LYS A 526 31.40 23.21 14.21
C LYS A 526 30.23 22.50 13.52
N ILE A 527 29.54 23.21 12.63
CA ILE A 527 28.35 22.72 11.93
C ILE A 527 28.75 21.67 10.87
N GLU A 528 29.85 21.89 10.15
CA GLU A 528 30.25 21.06 9.01
C GLU A 528 30.38 19.56 9.36
N PRO A 529 31.05 19.12 10.44
CA PRO A 529 31.11 17.71 10.81
C PRO A 529 29.74 17.07 11.10
N LEU A 530 28.83 17.80 11.75
CA LEU A 530 27.46 17.33 12.03
C LEU A 530 26.63 17.26 10.74
N LEU A 531 26.75 18.27 9.88
CA LEU A 531 26.13 18.27 8.57
C LEU A 531 26.62 17.08 7.71
N GLU A 532 27.92 16.81 7.71
CA GLU A 532 28.49 15.65 7.02
C GLU A 532 28.00 14.32 7.58
N TYR A 533 27.86 14.21 8.91
CA TYR A 533 27.31 13.02 9.57
C TYR A 533 25.91 12.67 9.04
N HIS A 534 25.07 13.67 8.80
CA HIS A 534 23.75 13.47 8.20
C HIS A 534 23.79 13.32 6.67
N ALA A 535 24.66 14.05 5.98
CA ALA A 535 24.69 14.08 4.51
C ALA A 535 25.28 12.82 3.89
N LYS A 536 26.38 12.28 4.45
CA LYS A 536 27.10 11.11 3.91
C LYS A 536 26.18 9.89 3.73
N PRO A 537 25.35 9.49 4.72
CA PRO A 537 24.41 8.40 4.55
C PRO A 537 23.39 8.63 3.43
N ILE A 538 22.81 9.82 3.31
CA ILE A 538 21.78 10.14 2.30
C ILE A 538 22.36 10.01 0.88
N LEU A 539 23.55 10.57 0.65
CA LEU A 539 24.22 10.51 -0.66
C LEU A 539 24.70 9.11 -1.03
N ARG A 540 25.08 8.29 -0.04
CA ARG A 540 25.39 6.87 -0.24
C ARG A 540 24.11 6.09 -0.62
N LEU A 541 23.05 6.27 0.17
CA LEU A 541 21.78 5.56 -0.02
C LEU A 541 21.17 5.84 -1.40
N GLU A 542 21.28 7.06 -1.93
CA GLU A 542 20.88 7.38 -3.30
C GLU A 542 21.55 6.45 -4.32
N LYS A 543 22.87 6.27 -4.23
CA LYS A 543 23.65 5.44 -5.16
C LYS A 543 23.32 3.97 -5.00
N ASP A 544 23.29 3.48 -3.76
CA ASP A 544 23.02 2.08 -3.46
C ASP A 544 21.59 1.69 -3.88
N LEU A 545 20.60 2.55 -3.62
CA LEU A 545 19.21 2.32 -4.05
C LEU A 545 19.07 2.30 -5.56
N ARG A 546 19.73 3.21 -6.29
CA ARG A 546 19.72 3.18 -7.76
C ARG A 546 20.24 1.85 -8.29
N ILE A 547 21.32 1.31 -7.72
CA ILE A 547 21.89 0.02 -8.14
C ILE A 547 20.91 -1.13 -7.87
N GLU A 548 20.40 -1.22 -6.64
CA GLU A 548 19.59 -2.35 -6.22
C GLU A 548 18.17 -2.31 -6.82
N LEU A 549 17.54 -1.14 -6.93
CA LEU A 549 16.25 -1.00 -7.60
C LEU A 549 16.36 -1.32 -9.10
N SER A 550 17.45 -0.93 -9.77
CA SER A 550 17.64 -1.20 -11.21
C SER A 550 17.76 -2.68 -11.54
N ARG A 551 18.00 -3.55 -10.55
CA ARG A 551 17.96 -5.01 -10.76
C ARG A 551 16.53 -5.53 -10.89
N ILE A 552 15.57 -4.84 -10.30
CA ILE A 552 14.18 -5.29 -10.17
C ILE A 552 13.26 -4.51 -11.11
N TYR A 553 13.49 -3.20 -11.25
CA TYR A 553 12.59 -2.26 -11.92
C TYR A 553 13.21 -1.66 -13.17
N TYR A 554 12.35 -1.12 -14.04
CA TYR A 554 12.76 -0.29 -15.17
C TYR A 554 13.28 1.07 -14.68
N GLN A 555 14.13 1.69 -15.50
CA GLN A 555 14.86 2.90 -15.12
C GLN A 555 13.93 4.06 -14.72
N GLU A 556 12.79 4.21 -15.40
CA GLU A 556 11.79 5.23 -15.09
C GLU A 556 11.24 5.08 -13.67
N THR A 557 10.86 3.87 -13.25
CA THR A 557 10.40 3.58 -11.87
C THR A 557 11.48 3.93 -10.84
N VAL A 558 12.76 3.62 -11.14
CA VAL A 558 13.88 3.97 -10.26
C VAL A 558 14.02 5.48 -10.14
N ASP A 559 13.98 6.19 -11.26
CA ASP A 559 14.12 7.64 -11.30
C ASP A 559 12.95 8.34 -10.61
N GLU A 560 11.71 7.89 -10.83
CA GLU A 560 10.52 8.40 -10.13
C GLU A 560 10.66 8.21 -8.61
N PHE A 561 11.04 7.02 -8.14
CA PHE A 561 11.19 6.76 -6.71
C PHE A 561 12.22 7.71 -6.05
N ILE A 562 13.39 7.89 -6.68
CA ILE A 562 14.43 8.79 -6.18
C ILE A 562 13.97 10.26 -6.26
N LEU A 563 13.31 10.63 -7.35
CA LEU A 563 12.74 11.97 -7.54
C LEU A 563 11.76 12.31 -6.41
N THR A 564 10.76 11.46 -6.21
CA THR A 564 9.68 11.68 -5.25
C THR A 564 10.15 11.67 -3.80
N TYR A 565 11.02 10.72 -3.42
CA TYR A 565 11.28 10.46 -2.00
C TYR A 565 12.60 11.00 -1.46
N MET A 566 13.60 11.20 -2.32
CA MET A 566 14.96 11.50 -1.91
C MET A 566 15.49 12.84 -2.41
N THR A 567 15.01 13.34 -3.56
CA THR A 567 15.67 14.46 -4.26
C THR A 567 15.72 15.73 -3.44
N ASP A 568 14.62 16.13 -2.79
CA ASP A 568 14.60 17.30 -1.90
C ASP A 568 15.68 17.21 -0.80
N ASP A 569 15.85 16.01 -0.23
CA ASP A 569 16.82 15.79 0.83
C ASP A 569 18.26 15.82 0.31
N ILE A 570 18.49 15.22 -0.86
CA ILE A 570 19.77 15.19 -1.57
C ILE A 570 20.20 16.61 -1.96
N GLU A 571 19.30 17.39 -2.57
CA GLU A 571 19.57 18.76 -2.99
C GLU A 571 19.86 19.65 -1.79
N TRP A 572 19.08 19.51 -0.72
CA TRP A 572 19.30 20.26 0.50
C TRP A 572 20.67 19.98 1.11
N VAL A 573 21.08 18.72 1.25
CA VAL A 573 22.40 18.40 1.85
C VAL A 573 23.54 18.87 0.96
N ARG A 574 23.45 18.69 -0.36
CA ARG A 574 24.48 19.17 -1.31
C ARG A 574 24.61 20.69 -1.26
N ARG A 575 23.49 21.40 -1.26
CA ARG A 575 23.45 22.87 -1.15
C ARG A 575 24.10 23.36 0.15
N LYS A 576 23.77 22.74 1.29
CA LYS A 576 24.33 23.12 2.59
C LYS A 576 25.82 22.83 2.71
N LEU A 577 26.28 21.67 2.23
CA LEU A 577 27.71 21.36 2.18
C LEU A 577 28.47 22.38 1.34
N ASN A 578 27.96 22.69 0.14
CA ASN A 578 28.56 23.71 -0.72
C ASN A 578 28.56 25.10 -0.08
N ALA A 579 27.49 25.47 0.62
CA ALA A 579 27.41 26.73 1.35
C ALA A 579 28.44 26.82 2.48
N ALA A 580 28.58 25.77 3.28
CA ALA A 580 29.57 25.69 4.35
C ALA A 580 30.99 25.88 3.80
N GLN A 581 31.35 25.14 2.75
CA GLN A 581 32.66 25.24 2.09
C GLN A 581 32.93 26.62 1.49
N ARG A 582 31.92 27.29 0.93
CA ARG A 582 32.07 28.66 0.42
C ARG A 582 32.33 29.65 1.56
N ILE A 583 31.55 29.59 2.64
CA ILE A 583 31.68 30.49 3.79
C ILE A 583 33.05 30.33 4.47
N LEU A 584 33.53 29.10 4.63
CA LEU A 584 34.87 28.82 5.19
C LEU A 584 36.02 29.43 4.35
N LYS A 585 35.77 29.77 3.09
CA LYS A 585 36.73 30.43 2.20
C LYS A 585 36.53 31.95 2.08
N THR A 586 35.47 32.50 2.69
CA THR A 586 35.14 33.92 2.58
C THR A 586 36.06 34.78 3.44
N GLU A 587 36.83 35.67 2.83
CA GLU A 587 37.70 36.61 3.55
C GLU A 587 37.02 37.97 3.84
N HIS A 588 35.96 38.28 3.08
CA HIS A 588 35.29 39.58 3.13
C HIS A 588 33.77 39.42 3.20
N PHE A 589 33.13 40.22 4.06
CA PHE A 589 31.70 40.12 4.34
C PHE A 589 30.92 41.29 3.77
N PRO A 590 29.69 41.07 3.26
CA PRO A 590 28.88 42.14 2.71
C PRO A 590 28.48 43.16 3.78
N LYS A 591 28.62 44.45 3.46
CA LYS A 591 28.11 45.54 4.30
C LYS A 591 26.59 45.66 4.13
N ARG A 592 25.84 45.83 5.23
CA ARG A 592 24.39 46.07 5.15
C ARG A 592 24.07 47.46 4.53
N PRO A 593 22.95 47.58 3.78
CA PRO A 593 21.96 46.54 3.50
C PRO A 593 22.35 45.67 2.29
N PHE A 594 22.42 44.35 2.49
CA PHE A 594 22.71 43.38 1.42
C PHE A 594 21.54 42.43 1.14
N VAL A 595 20.59 42.31 2.07
CA VAL A 595 19.37 41.51 1.85
C VAL A 595 18.39 42.36 1.05
N ARG A 596 18.13 41.96 -0.19
CA ARG A 596 17.11 42.56 -1.06
C ARG A 596 16.18 41.46 -1.55
N LEU A 597 14.94 41.48 -1.08
CA LEU A 597 13.89 40.65 -1.67
C LEU A 597 13.44 41.32 -2.96
N LYS A 598 13.36 40.57 -4.06
CA LYS A 598 12.71 41.05 -5.28
C LYS A 598 11.27 41.42 -4.96
N SER A 599 10.77 42.52 -5.51
CA SER A 599 9.35 42.88 -5.33
C SER A 599 8.47 41.83 -6.01
N THR A 600 7.21 41.73 -5.57
CA THR A 600 6.23 40.82 -6.19
C THR A 600 6.02 41.12 -7.67
N ASP A 601 6.32 42.35 -8.13
CA ASP A 601 6.23 42.76 -9.53
C ASP A 601 7.46 42.34 -10.37
N GLU A 602 8.53 41.85 -9.73
CA GLU A 602 9.80 41.40 -10.35
C GLU A 602 9.99 39.86 -10.34
N LEU A 603 9.03 39.12 -9.76
CA LEU A 603 8.96 37.65 -9.69
C LEU A 603 7.96 37.13 -10.73
#